data_AF-A0A1S6J8Z4-F1
#
_entry.id   AF-A0A1S6J8Z4-F1
#
_cell.length_a   1.000
_cell.length_b   1.000
_cell.length_c   1.000
_cell.angle_alpha   90.00
_cell.angle_beta   90.00
_cell.angle_gamma   90.00
#
_symmetry.space_group_name_H-M   'P 1'
#
loop_
_entity.id
_entity.type
_entity.pdbx_description
1 polymer ?
#
loop_
_entity_poly.entity_id
_entity_poly.type
_entity_poly.pdbx_seq_one_letter_code
_entity_poly.pdbx_strand_id
1 'polypeptide(L)'
;MRRFDPQTRSHGGWPCGVVRGSGFMAKDLDITYQDMRDAAKHVVKEKEKLQEKLDGLRKYIANLVESGYVTKSSSKAFDENFDEFTKGAKTTLDGLDGMGDYLTMAADKFEQIDEELAKQARG
;
A
#
# COMPACT_ATOMS: atom_id res chain seq x y z
N MET A 1 53.16 20.00 29.54
CA MET A 1 52.84 21.34 30.10
C MET A 1 52.95 22.38 28.99
N ARG A 2 51.89 22.58 28.18
CA ARG A 2 51.72 23.75 27.30
C ARG A 2 50.27 24.20 27.46
N ARG A 3 50.12 25.48 27.79
CA ARG A 3 48.94 26.12 28.37
C ARG A 3 47.80 26.22 27.36
N PHE A 4 46.60 25.92 27.84
CA PHE A 4 45.32 26.18 27.17
C PHE A 4 44.84 27.53 27.69
N ASP A 5 44.90 28.58 26.88
CA ASP A 5 44.38 29.90 27.24
C ASP A 5 42.95 30.07 26.68
N PRO A 6 41.98 30.51 27.51
CA PRO A 6 40.59 30.67 27.15
C PRO A 6 40.29 32.14 26.84
N GLN A 7 39.70 32.45 25.67
CA GLN A 7 38.71 33.52 25.46
C GLN A 7 38.54 33.81 23.96
N THR A 8 37.40 33.38 23.40
CA THR A 8 36.66 34.22 22.45
C THR A 8 35.18 34.13 22.78
N ARG A 9 34.66 35.27 23.22
CA ARG A 9 33.29 35.57 23.60
C ARG A 9 32.62 36.21 22.39
N SER A 10 31.55 35.62 21.86
CA SER A 10 30.61 36.30 20.95
C SER A 10 29.26 35.60 21.08
N HIS A 11 28.35 36.11 21.90
CA HIS A 11 27.24 36.98 21.49
C HIS A 11 26.32 36.32 20.46
N GLY A 12 25.17 35.84 20.95
CA GLY A 12 24.06 35.35 20.13
C GLY A 12 23.01 34.65 20.99
N GLY A 13 22.33 35.42 21.85
CA GLY A 13 21.14 34.94 22.55
C GLY A 13 20.03 34.64 21.54
N TRP A 14 19.52 33.42 21.54
CA TRP A 14 18.32 33.07 20.80
C TRP A 14 17.11 33.49 21.63
N PRO A 15 16.22 34.34 21.12
CA PRO A 15 15.02 34.73 21.84
C PRO A 15 14.12 33.49 22.06
N CYS A 16 13.54 33.39 23.25
CA CYS A 16 12.47 32.45 23.57
C CYS A 16 11.35 32.57 22.53
N GLY A 17 11.34 31.67 21.56
CA GLY A 17 10.24 31.44 20.65
C GLY A 17 9.32 30.39 21.25
N VAL A 18 8.14 30.84 21.68
CA VAL A 18 6.96 30.03 21.99
C VAL A 18 6.83 28.88 20.98
N VAL A 19 7.00 27.64 21.41
CA VAL A 19 6.55 26.46 20.65
C VAL A 19 5.02 26.44 20.76
N ARG A 20 4.39 27.26 19.90
CA ARG A 20 2.95 27.24 19.67
C ARG A 20 2.62 25.85 19.13
N GLY A 21 1.65 25.20 19.76
CA GLY A 21 1.20 23.86 19.40
C GLY A 21 1.01 23.73 17.89
N SER A 22 1.84 22.89 17.27
CA SER A 22 1.54 22.32 15.97
C SER A 22 0.36 21.40 16.18
N GLY A 23 -0.80 21.89 15.75
CA GLY A 23 -2.07 21.20 15.78
C GLY A 23 -1.93 19.76 15.30
N PHE A 24 -2.57 18.88 16.05
CA PHE A 24 -3.48 17.89 15.50
C PHE A 24 -3.07 17.36 14.11
N MET A 25 -1.88 16.75 14.02
CA MET A 25 -1.58 15.81 12.93
C MET A 25 -2.13 14.42 13.27
N ALA A 26 -3.25 14.39 13.98
CA ALA A 26 -4.19 13.32 13.79
C ALA A 26 -4.88 13.60 12.44
N LYS A 27 -4.27 13.08 11.36
CA LYS A 27 -5.07 12.50 10.27
C LYS A 27 -5.81 11.30 10.86
N ASP A 28 -6.66 11.55 11.84
CA ASP A 28 -7.62 10.62 12.40
C ASP A 28 -8.59 10.38 11.25
N LEU A 29 -8.26 9.38 10.43
CA LEU A 29 -9.17 8.46 9.75
C LEU A 29 -10.52 9.03 9.29
N ASP A 30 -10.53 10.25 8.75
CA ASP A 30 -11.67 10.77 7.99
C ASP A 30 -11.55 10.19 6.58
N ILE A 31 -11.61 8.87 6.48
CA ILE A 31 -11.71 8.18 5.20
C ILE A 31 -13.13 8.49 4.72
N THR A 32 -13.25 9.40 3.77
CA THR A 32 -14.55 9.72 3.19
C THR A 32 -15.06 8.54 2.36
N TYR A 33 -16.37 8.47 2.09
CA TYR A 33 -16.93 7.44 1.21
C TYR A 33 -16.24 7.41 -0.15
N GLN A 34 -15.84 8.59 -0.64
CA GLN A 34 -15.09 8.71 -1.88
C GLN A 34 -13.69 8.09 -1.75
N ASP A 35 -12.97 8.32 -0.66
CA ASP A 35 -11.66 7.71 -0.42
C ASP A 35 -11.76 6.18 -0.35
N MET A 36 -12.81 5.63 0.28
CA MET A 36 -13.05 4.18 0.32
C MET A 36 -13.30 3.61 -1.08
N ARG A 37 -14.15 4.26 -1.88
CA ARG A 37 -14.46 3.85 -3.25
C ARG A 37 -13.24 3.98 -4.17
N ASP A 38 -12.44 5.02 -4.00
CA ASP A 38 -11.24 5.24 -4.79
C ASP A 38 -10.14 4.25 -4.41
N ALA A 39 -9.99 3.93 -3.12
CA ALA A 39 -9.13 2.84 -2.67
C ALA A 39 -9.56 1.49 -3.26
N ALA A 40 -10.87 1.18 -3.26
CA ALA A 40 -11.40 -0.05 -3.87
C ALA A 40 -11.05 -0.14 -5.35
N LYS A 41 -11.33 0.92 -6.13
CA LYS A 41 -10.96 0.99 -7.56
C LYS A 41 -9.46 0.86 -7.77
N HIS A 42 -8.66 1.48 -6.91
CA HIS A 42 -7.20 1.41 -7.00
C HIS A 42 -6.71 -0.02 -6.77
N VAL A 43 -7.23 -0.71 -5.76
CA VAL A 43 -6.87 -2.10 -5.45
C VAL A 43 -7.19 -3.02 -6.63
N VAL A 44 -8.39 -2.93 -7.21
CA VAL A 44 -8.78 -3.73 -8.38
C VAL A 44 -7.87 -3.44 -9.58
N LYS A 45 -7.55 -2.17 -9.83
CA LYS A 45 -6.64 -1.78 -10.92
C LYS A 45 -5.22 -2.31 -10.73
N GLU A 46 -4.69 -2.26 -9.51
CA GLU A 46 -3.35 -2.79 -9.23
C GLU A 46 -3.33 -4.33 -9.27
N LYS A 47 -4.44 -4.99 -8.90
CA LYS A 47 -4.61 -6.45 -9.07
C LYS A 47 -4.42 -6.86 -10.53
N GLU A 48 -5.10 -6.20 -11.48
CA GLU A 48 -4.97 -6.51 -12.91
C GLU A 48 -3.52 -6.43 -13.38
N LYS A 49 -2.81 -5.37 -12.99
CA LYS A 49 -1.37 -5.21 -13.31
C LYS A 49 -0.51 -6.32 -12.71
N LEU A 50 -0.82 -6.78 -11.50
CA LEU A 50 -0.12 -7.90 -10.88
C LEU A 50 -0.39 -9.20 -11.62
N GLN A 51 -1.62 -9.45 -12.07
CA GLN A 51 -1.97 -10.60 -12.92
C GLN A 51 -1.17 -10.59 -14.22
N GLU A 52 -1.13 -9.45 -14.92
CA GLU A 52 -0.36 -9.29 -16.16
C GLU A 52 1.14 -9.56 -15.94
N LYS A 53 1.70 -9.04 -14.84
CA LYS A 53 3.11 -9.27 -14.48
C LYS A 53 3.39 -10.74 -14.19
N LEU A 54 2.50 -11.42 -13.46
CA LEU A 54 2.65 -12.84 -13.16
C LEU A 54 2.61 -13.70 -14.43
N ASP A 55 1.68 -13.41 -15.33
CA ASP A 55 1.59 -14.10 -16.63
C ASP A 55 2.82 -13.82 -17.50
N GLY A 56 3.35 -12.60 -17.47
CA GLY A 56 4.60 -12.23 -18.12
C GLY A 56 5.80 -13.01 -17.59
N LEU A 57 5.94 -13.12 -16.27
CA LEU A 57 7.00 -13.90 -15.63
C LEU A 57 6.91 -15.38 -16.00
N ARG A 58 5.69 -15.96 -16.02
CA ARG A 58 5.47 -17.34 -16.45
C ARG A 58 5.99 -17.59 -17.86
N LYS A 59 5.66 -16.72 -18.81
CA LYS A 59 6.12 -16.83 -20.21
C LYS A 59 7.64 -16.69 -20.34
N TYR A 60 8.22 -15.72 -19.64
CA TYR A 60 9.67 -15.50 -19.66
C TYR A 60 10.43 -16.74 -19.18
N ILE A 61 9.97 -17.33 -18.09
CA ILE A 61 10.55 -18.54 -17.53
C ILE A 61 10.35 -19.74 -18.46
N ALA A 62 9.16 -19.93 -19.02
CA ALA A 62 8.90 -21.00 -19.97
C ALA A 62 9.88 -20.93 -21.15
N ASN A 63 10.16 -19.73 -21.67
CA ASN A 63 11.15 -19.52 -22.72
C ASN A 63 12.59 -19.86 -22.27
N LEU A 64 12.96 -19.55 -21.02
CA LEU A 64 14.28 -19.93 -20.47
C LEU A 64 14.44 -21.44 -20.34
N VAL A 65 13.37 -22.13 -19.94
CA VAL A 65 13.34 -23.60 -19.85
C VAL A 65 13.43 -24.22 -21.24
N GLU A 66 12.66 -23.71 -22.21
CA GLU A 66 12.64 -24.20 -23.59
C GLU A 66 13.97 -23.93 -24.33
N SER A 67 14.60 -22.79 -24.08
CA SER A 67 15.93 -22.45 -24.63
C SER A 67 17.09 -23.28 -24.05
N GLY A 68 16.81 -24.17 -23.09
CA GLY A 68 17.78 -25.13 -22.56
C GLY A 68 18.67 -24.59 -21.44
N TYR A 69 18.33 -23.43 -20.86
CA TYR A 69 19.07 -22.86 -19.71
C TYR A 69 18.95 -23.76 -18.46
N VAL A 70 17.88 -24.54 -18.38
CA VAL A 70 17.61 -25.46 -17.27
C VAL A 70 17.71 -26.90 -17.79
N THR A 71 18.48 -27.75 -17.12
CA THR A 71 18.57 -29.18 -17.45
C THR A 71 17.21 -29.85 -17.26
N LYS A 72 16.86 -30.84 -18.09
CA LYS A 72 15.52 -31.51 -18.10
C LYS A 72 14.96 -31.90 -16.72
N SER A 73 15.83 -32.27 -15.78
CA SER A 73 15.47 -32.59 -14.39
C SER A 73 15.09 -31.34 -13.59
N SER A 74 15.92 -30.31 -13.63
CA SER A 74 15.68 -29.03 -12.95
C SER A 74 14.51 -28.25 -13.55
N SER A 75 14.25 -28.42 -14.85
CA SER A 75 13.12 -27.78 -15.54
C SER A 75 11.77 -28.22 -14.98
N LYS A 76 11.62 -29.52 -14.69
CA LYS A 76 10.35 -30.06 -14.18
C LYS A 76 10.04 -29.56 -12.77
N ALA A 77 11.02 -29.59 -11.88
CA ALA A 77 10.87 -29.06 -10.52
C ALA A 77 10.62 -27.55 -10.53
N PHE A 78 11.23 -26.82 -11.48
CA PHE A 78 10.98 -25.39 -11.65
C PHE A 78 9.54 -25.13 -12.10
N ASP A 79 9.05 -25.85 -13.13
CA ASP A 79 7.68 -25.73 -13.63
C ASP A 79 6.65 -26.01 -12.53
N GLU A 80 6.85 -27.07 -11.74
CA GLU A 80 5.98 -27.41 -10.60
C GLU A 80 5.96 -26.29 -9.55
N ASN A 81 7.13 -25.82 -9.10
CA ASN A 81 7.24 -24.72 -8.13
C ASN A 81 6.63 -23.42 -8.65
N PHE A 82 6.79 -23.12 -9.95
CA PHE A 82 6.27 -21.89 -10.54
C PHE A 82 4.75 -21.94 -10.73
N ASP A 83 4.20 -23.12 -11.02
CA ASP A 83 2.76 -23.31 -11.08
C ASP A 83 2.11 -23.16 -9.69
N GLU A 84 2.75 -23.69 -8.63
CA GLU A 84 2.33 -23.44 -7.25
C GLU A 84 2.41 -21.96 -6.88
N PHE A 85 3.51 -21.29 -7.22
CA PHE A 85 3.63 -19.85 -7.02
C PHE A 85 2.53 -19.07 -7.75
N THR A 86 2.27 -19.40 -9.02
CA THR A 86 1.21 -18.76 -9.82
C THR A 86 -0.16 -18.97 -9.18
N LYS A 87 -0.46 -20.17 -8.67
CA LYS A 87 -1.70 -20.47 -7.95
C LYS A 87 -1.81 -19.65 -6.66
N GLY A 88 -0.79 -19.64 -5.82
CA GLY A 88 -0.78 -18.87 -4.57
C GLY A 88 -0.90 -17.36 -4.82
N ALA A 89 -0.24 -16.86 -5.86
CA ALA A 89 -0.35 -15.47 -6.27
C ALA A 89 -1.78 -15.15 -6.76
N LYS A 90 -2.40 -16.01 -7.59
CA LYS A 90 -3.81 -15.86 -7.98
C LYS A 90 -4.75 -15.84 -6.78
N THR A 91 -4.61 -16.76 -5.84
CA THR A 91 -5.39 -16.77 -4.59
C THR A 91 -5.22 -15.47 -3.80
N THR A 92 -4.00 -14.92 -3.74
CA THR A 92 -3.72 -13.65 -3.07
C THR A 92 -4.41 -12.49 -3.78
N LEU A 93 -4.36 -12.48 -5.11
CA LEU A 93 -5.04 -11.49 -5.95
C LEU A 93 -6.56 -11.56 -5.84
N ASP A 94 -7.12 -12.76 -5.67
CA ASP A 94 -8.56 -12.92 -5.39
C ASP A 94 -8.93 -12.39 -4.00
N GLY A 95 -8.01 -12.47 -3.03
CA GLY A 95 -8.15 -11.79 -1.75
C GLY A 95 -8.22 -10.26 -1.87
N LEU A 96 -7.52 -9.67 -2.84
CA LEU A 96 -7.61 -8.23 -3.11
C LEU A 96 -8.97 -7.81 -3.68
N ASP A 97 -9.63 -8.65 -4.48
CA ASP A 97 -11.02 -8.38 -4.92
C ASP A 97 -11.96 -8.30 -3.72
N GLY A 98 -11.85 -9.27 -2.80
CA GLY A 98 -12.65 -9.27 -1.57
C GLY A 98 -12.43 -8.02 -0.72
N MET A 99 -11.22 -7.44 -0.72
CA MET A 99 -10.95 -6.16 -0.07
C MET A 99 -11.60 -4.98 -0.80
N GLY A 100 -11.55 -4.96 -2.14
CA GLY A 100 -12.22 -3.93 -2.95
C GLY A 100 -13.74 -3.94 -2.74
N ASP A 101 -14.35 -5.12 -2.74
CA ASP A 101 -15.78 -5.30 -2.46
C ASP A 101 -16.13 -4.86 -1.05
N TYR A 102 -15.34 -5.26 -0.05
CA TYR A 102 -15.55 -4.85 1.34
C TYR A 102 -15.50 -3.33 1.51
N LEU A 103 -14.50 -2.65 0.91
CA LEU A 103 -14.36 -1.20 0.98
C LEU A 103 -15.53 -0.49 0.30
N THR A 104 -16.02 -1.02 -0.82
CA THR A 104 -17.20 -0.50 -1.53
C THR A 104 -18.46 -0.65 -0.69
N MET A 105 -18.69 -1.84 -0.12
CA MET A 105 -19.83 -2.11 0.75
C MET A 105 -19.82 -1.25 2.02
N ALA A 106 -18.64 -1.03 2.60
CA ALA A 106 -18.50 -0.16 3.76
C ALA A 106 -18.87 1.29 3.40
N ALA A 107 -18.38 1.80 2.26
CA ALA A 107 -18.73 3.12 1.77
C ALA A 107 -20.25 3.29 1.58
N ASP A 108 -20.91 2.33 0.91
CA ASP A 108 -22.35 2.35 0.68
C ASP A 108 -23.14 2.38 1.99
N LYS A 109 -22.73 1.59 2.99
CA LYS A 109 -23.41 1.53 4.29
C LYS A 109 -23.27 2.82 5.07
N PHE A 110 -22.08 3.42 5.09
CA PHE A 110 -21.91 4.68 5.80
C PHE A 110 -22.66 5.83 5.13
N GLU A 111 -22.68 5.87 3.79
CA GLU A 111 -23.48 6.85 3.03
C GLU A 111 -24.97 6.77 3.40
N GLN A 112 -25.53 5.55 3.48
CA GLN A 112 -26.93 5.34 3.89
C GLN A 112 -27.21 5.80 5.33
N ILE A 113 -26.31 5.49 6.27
CA ILE A 113 -26.48 5.88 7.67
C ILE A 113 -26.47 7.40 7.80
N ASP A 114 -25.58 8.08 7.09
CA ASP A 114 -25.48 9.53 7.12
C ASP A 114 -26.69 10.22 6.46
N GLU A 115 -27.23 9.66 5.38
CA GLU A 115 -28.49 10.15 4.80
C GLU A 115 -29.66 10.07 5.79
N GLU A 116 -29.76 8.96 6.54
CA GLU A 116 -30.79 8.77 7.57
C GLU A 116 -30.61 9.74 8.74
N LEU A 117 -29.37 9.93 9.21
CA LEU A 117 -29.05 10.92 10.25
C LEU A 117 -29.36 12.34 9.78
N ALA A 118 -29.06 12.68 8.52
CA ALA A 118 -29.34 13.99 7.95
C ALA A 118 -30.85 14.25 7.81
N LYS A 119 -31.66 13.22 7.52
CA LYS A 119 -33.13 13.31 7.51
C LYS A 119 -33.68 13.55 8.92
N GLN A 120 -33.16 12.83 9.92
CA GLN A 120 -33.56 12.97 11.33
C GLN A 120 -33.16 14.33 11.93
N ALA A 121 -31.99 14.86 11.56
CA ALA A 121 -31.50 16.14 12.06
C ALA A 121 -32.23 17.36 11.46
N ARG A 122 -32.98 17.19 10.36
CA ARG A 122 -33.75 18.25 9.68
C ARG A 122 -35.24 18.25 10.02
N GLY A 123 -35.73 17.22 10.71
CA GLY A 123 -37.12 17.11 11.20
C GLY A 123 -37.24 17.56 12.64
#